data_AF-A0A9E4B0T5-F1
#
_entry.id   AF-A0A9E4B0T5-F1
#
_cell.length_a   1.000
_cell.length_b   1.000
_cell.length_c   1.000
_cell.angle_alpha   90.00
_cell.angle_beta   90.00
_cell.angle_gamma   90.00
#
_symmetry.space_group_name_H-M   'P 1'
#
loop_
_entity.id
_entity.type
_entity.pdbx_description
1 polymer ?
#
loop_
_entity_poly.entity_id
_entity_poly.type
_entity_poly.pdbx_seq_one_letter_code
_entity_poly.pdbx_strand_id
1 'polypeptide(L)'
;MNRFTHGFGLRIDRAYLLIFALVFLAMTISGCTGMSSIIPLGAKLQNADSAFDEAETIEVRDDDPAKMEENRKRQQELYDRAIALYSEVIERDTKGKWAQRAHFQIAKVYKRRYDWDKAVEHYQAIVALDPTGYYANEAKSGTANIRKNREVIKAKRAEYQNYKAIYDDSPTDETFNIAAEALYEVARAYESLENYTESIRNYERMVEEFPEHPKAPQAQFQIGNVYFYTLFDYGGGWPAFVGVAEKFPDSYEASQAGTLLKQTNEILIEISFLMDEINKFRNKKAVEYQKTGRKITPADMWVMGYSDQVVQNFQQIGGNWEKLRNFPRAINAYKTLARDLSHKKFASADALYRTGTLYQQNAEYERAIEAYDNLFENAPESVWRNEAVYQQAVCYRSIREFGAAYEGFKAYMSITKGDTPYLREAEQIVRQYELDQDEDGYKFYEEQEAGTSDQDASSHPGMGS
;
A
#
# COMPACT_ATOMS: atom_id res chain seq x y z
N MET A 1 45.71 22.59 -61.37
CA MET A 1 45.30 23.95 -60.95
C MET A 1 43.77 24.01 -60.96
N ASN A 2 43.21 24.78 -60.03
CA ASN A 2 41.78 25.01 -59.69
C ASN A 2 41.15 24.01 -58.71
N ARG A 3 41.23 24.36 -57.41
CA ARG A 3 40.29 23.94 -56.36
C ARG A 3 39.20 25.01 -56.26
N PHE A 4 37.93 24.62 -56.37
CA PHE A 4 36.79 25.47 -55.97
C PHE A 4 36.43 25.16 -54.51
N THR A 5 36.51 26.16 -53.66
CA THR A 5 35.88 26.19 -52.34
C THR A 5 34.59 26.99 -52.45
N HIS A 6 33.46 26.44 -51.98
CA HIS A 6 32.25 27.20 -51.73
C HIS A 6 32.07 27.32 -50.21
N GLY A 7 32.32 28.52 -49.69
CA GLY A 7 31.96 28.91 -48.34
C GLY A 7 30.49 29.31 -48.31
N PHE A 8 29.67 28.59 -47.55
CA PHE A 8 28.33 29.03 -47.17
C PHE A 8 28.46 30.00 -45.99
N GLY A 9 28.38 31.30 -46.27
CA GLY A 9 28.31 32.36 -45.26
C GLY A 9 26.86 32.72 -44.97
N LEU A 10 26.25 32.13 -43.93
CA LEU A 10 24.99 32.61 -43.37
C LEU A 10 25.26 33.82 -42.47
N ARG A 11 25.11 35.03 -43.02
CA ARG A 11 24.99 36.26 -42.21
C ARG A 11 23.56 36.32 -41.66
N ILE A 12 23.37 35.82 -40.43
CA ILE A 12 22.17 36.09 -39.65
C ILE A 12 22.39 37.46 -38.99
N ASP A 13 21.54 38.42 -39.36
CA ASP A 13 21.58 39.78 -38.83
C ASP A 13 21.25 39.77 -37.33
N ARG A 14 22.06 40.46 -36.51
CA ARG A 14 21.94 40.46 -35.03
C ARG A 14 20.59 40.99 -34.55
N ALA A 15 19.91 41.80 -35.37
CA ALA A 15 18.55 42.26 -35.10
C ALA A 15 17.51 41.12 -35.12
N TYR A 16 17.66 40.12 -36.00
CA TYR A 16 16.73 38.99 -36.11
C TYR A 16 16.92 37.96 -34.99
N LEU A 17 18.14 37.77 -34.48
CA LEU A 17 18.42 36.93 -33.31
C LEU A 17 17.84 37.52 -32.01
N LEU A 18 17.83 38.85 -31.87
CA LEU A 18 17.21 39.55 -30.74
C LEU A 18 15.68 39.50 -30.81
N ILE A 19 15.09 39.59 -32.01
CA ILE A 19 13.64 39.45 -32.20
C ILE A 19 13.19 38.00 -31.94
N PHE A 20 13.95 36.99 -32.39
CA PHE A 20 13.65 35.59 -32.07
C PHE A 20 13.79 35.29 -30.56
N ALA A 21 14.81 35.84 -29.90
CA ALA A 21 14.98 35.71 -28.46
C ALA A 21 13.88 36.41 -27.66
N LEU A 22 13.40 37.58 -28.11
CA LEU A 22 12.29 38.31 -27.47
C LEU A 22 10.92 37.69 -27.75
N VAL A 23 10.71 37.05 -28.90
CA VAL A 23 9.49 36.27 -29.18
C VAL A 23 9.47 34.97 -28.38
N PHE A 24 10.62 34.32 -28.17
CA PHE A 24 10.74 33.19 -27.23
C PHE A 24 10.55 33.63 -25.76
N LEU A 25 11.07 34.81 -25.37
CA LEU A 25 10.88 35.34 -24.02
C LEU A 25 9.45 35.88 -23.77
N ALA A 26 8.77 36.36 -24.82
CA ALA A 26 7.38 36.78 -24.73
C ALA A 26 6.41 35.59 -24.69
N MET A 27 6.76 34.46 -25.31
CA MET A 27 6.04 33.19 -25.14
C MET A 27 6.26 32.55 -23.75
N THR A 28 7.37 32.86 -23.06
CA THR A 28 7.57 32.40 -21.67
C THR A 28 6.94 33.30 -20.61
N ILE A 29 6.65 34.57 -20.92
CA ILE A 29 6.09 35.53 -19.95
C ILE A 29 4.58 35.79 -20.16
N SER A 30 4.04 35.56 -21.36
CA SER A 30 2.58 35.66 -21.63
C SER A 30 1.85 34.31 -21.56
N GLY A 31 2.54 33.23 -21.17
CA GLY A 31 1.99 31.86 -21.09
C GLY A 31 1.54 31.40 -19.71
N CYS A 32 1.59 32.25 -18.68
CA CYS A 32 1.39 31.82 -17.28
C CYS A 32 -0.06 31.81 -16.76
N THR A 33 -1.08 31.92 -17.61
CA THR A 33 -2.50 31.80 -17.18
C THR A 33 -3.31 30.77 -17.95
N GLY A 34 -2.68 29.87 -18.71
CA GLY A 34 -3.44 28.91 -19.52
C GLY A 34 -2.73 27.65 -20.03
N MET A 35 -1.46 27.39 -19.70
CA MET A 35 -0.91 26.04 -19.86
C MET A 35 -1.30 25.22 -18.64
N SER A 36 -2.44 24.52 -18.73
CA SER A 36 -2.65 23.32 -17.91
C SER A 36 -1.43 22.43 -18.10
N SER A 37 -0.57 22.33 -17.09
CA SER A 37 0.52 21.36 -17.12
C SER A 37 -0.11 20.00 -17.40
N ILE A 38 0.23 19.38 -18.53
CA ILE A 38 -0.23 18.02 -18.84
C ILE A 38 0.61 17.10 -17.95
N ILE A 39 0.26 17.04 -16.66
CA ILE A 39 0.83 16.08 -15.72
C ILE A 39 0.44 14.69 -16.25
N PRO A 40 1.42 13.79 -16.49
CA PRO A 40 1.14 12.41 -16.89
C PRO A 40 0.22 11.72 -15.90
N LEU A 41 -0.66 10.83 -16.37
CA LEU A 41 -1.64 10.13 -15.51
C LEU A 41 -0.97 9.37 -14.36
N GLY A 42 0.16 8.71 -14.61
CA GLY A 42 0.92 8.02 -13.56
C GLY A 42 1.41 8.96 -12.46
N ALA A 43 1.89 10.16 -12.80
CA ALA A 43 2.30 11.14 -11.80
C ALA A 43 1.11 11.71 -11.01
N LYS A 44 -0.06 11.88 -11.64
CA LYS A 44 -1.28 12.25 -10.93
C LYS A 44 -1.74 11.17 -9.95
N LEU A 45 -1.67 9.91 -10.38
CA LEU A 45 -2.01 8.77 -9.54
C LEU A 45 -1.08 8.68 -8.34
N GLN A 46 0.23 8.84 -8.53
CA GLN A 46 1.20 8.88 -7.44
C GLN A 46 0.92 10.02 -6.45
N ASN A 47 0.50 11.20 -6.93
CA ASN A 47 0.08 12.29 -6.05
C ASN A 47 -1.19 11.95 -5.26
N ALA A 48 -2.13 11.22 -5.87
CA ALA A 48 -3.33 10.73 -5.20
C ALA A 48 -3.01 9.67 -4.14
N ASP A 49 -2.14 8.70 -4.47
CA ASP A 49 -1.63 7.68 -3.54
C ASP A 49 -0.91 8.36 -2.36
N SER A 50 -0.11 9.39 -2.62
CA SER A 50 0.60 10.14 -1.57
C SER A 50 -0.37 10.86 -0.61
N ALA A 51 -1.46 11.44 -1.12
CA ALA A 51 -2.48 12.07 -0.29
C ALA A 51 -3.24 11.03 0.55
N PHE A 52 -3.53 9.86 -0.03
CA PHE A 52 -4.12 8.73 0.67
C PHE A 52 -3.20 8.20 1.78
N ASP A 53 -1.93 7.96 1.47
CA ASP A 53 -0.92 7.53 2.43
C ASP A 53 -0.78 8.54 3.58
N GLU A 54 -0.72 9.84 3.29
CA GLU A 54 -0.67 10.89 4.32
C GLU A 54 -1.86 10.77 5.27
N ALA A 55 -3.08 10.56 4.74
CA ALA A 55 -4.29 10.38 5.54
C ALA A 55 -4.20 9.13 6.46
N GLU A 56 -3.71 8.00 5.95
CA GLU A 56 -3.55 6.76 6.72
C GLU A 56 -2.47 6.88 7.82
N THR A 57 -1.53 7.83 7.70
CA THR A 57 -0.52 8.07 8.74
C THR A 57 -0.94 9.01 9.86
N ILE A 58 -2.08 9.70 9.73
CA ILE A 58 -2.59 10.60 10.78
C ILE A 58 -3.04 9.77 11.98
N GLU A 59 -2.42 10.02 13.13
CA GLU A 59 -2.86 9.46 14.41
C GLU A 59 -4.15 10.15 14.86
N VAL A 60 -5.28 9.48 14.64
CA VAL A 60 -6.62 9.99 15.00
C VAL A 60 -7.01 9.75 16.46
N ARG A 61 -6.16 9.09 17.24
CA ARG A 61 -6.29 8.96 18.69
C ARG A 61 -5.30 9.89 19.37
N ASP A 62 -5.81 10.80 20.19
CA ASP A 62 -5.02 11.72 21.02
C ASP A 62 -5.73 11.84 22.38
N ASP A 63 -4.96 12.00 23.46
CA ASP A 63 -5.53 12.19 24.80
C ASP A 63 -6.25 13.56 24.92
N ASP A 64 -5.91 14.51 24.06
CA ASP A 64 -6.57 15.80 23.91
C ASP A 64 -7.74 15.72 22.91
N PRO A 65 -9.01 15.86 23.36
CA PRO A 65 -10.17 15.79 22.48
C PRO A 65 -10.17 16.82 21.34
N ALA A 66 -9.57 17.99 21.55
CA ALA A 66 -9.52 19.02 20.50
C ALA A 66 -8.56 18.62 19.38
N LYS A 67 -7.38 18.07 19.73
CA LYS A 67 -6.43 17.54 18.76
C LYS A 67 -6.95 16.30 18.05
N MET A 68 -7.66 15.44 18.78
CA MET A 68 -8.32 14.28 18.19
C MET A 68 -9.28 14.69 17.07
N GLU A 69 -10.12 15.70 17.32
CA GLU A 69 -11.04 16.23 16.33
C GLU A 69 -10.32 16.93 15.17
N GLU A 70 -9.27 17.71 15.47
CA GLU A 70 -8.42 18.33 14.44
C GLU A 70 -7.77 17.29 13.52
N ASN A 71 -7.19 16.22 14.09
CA ASN A 71 -6.55 15.15 13.34
C ASN A 71 -7.57 14.39 12.48
N ARG A 72 -8.75 14.08 13.01
CA ARG A 72 -9.84 13.46 12.23
C ARG A 72 -10.26 14.35 11.07
N LYS A 73 -10.44 15.64 11.31
CA LYS A 73 -10.79 16.59 10.25
C LYS A 73 -9.70 16.64 9.17
N ARG A 74 -8.43 16.75 9.57
CA ARG A 74 -7.29 16.75 8.64
C ARG A 74 -7.21 15.45 7.83
N GLN A 75 -7.44 14.30 8.46
CA GLN A 75 -7.50 13.03 7.76
C GLN A 75 -8.62 13.03 6.71
N GLN A 76 -9.80 13.55 7.03
CA GLN A 76 -10.90 13.66 6.07
C GLN A 76 -10.57 14.59 4.90
N GLU A 77 -9.94 15.74 5.16
CA GLU A 77 -9.49 16.67 4.11
C GLU A 77 -8.47 16.01 3.16
N LEU A 78 -7.56 15.19 3.69
CA LEU A 78 -6.59 14.43 2.88
C LEU A 78 -7.26 13.34 2.03
N TYR A 79 -8.25 12.63 2.60
CA TYR A 79 -9.07 11.69 1.82
C TYR A 79 -9.87 12.39 0.71
N ASP A 80 -10.45 13.56 0.97
CA ASP A 80 -11.16 14.33 -0.06
C ASP A 80 -10.22 14.77 -1.18
N ARG A 81 -9.00 15.20 -0.81
CA ARG A 81 -7.95 15.53 -1.76
C ARG A 81 -7.54 14.31 -2.60
N ALA A 82 -7.38 13.14 -1.98
CA ALA A 82 -7.07 11.91 -2.70
C ALA A 82 -8.17 11.55 -3.70
N ILE A 83 -9.45 11.58 -3.28
CA ILE A 83 -10.60 11.33 -4.15
C ILE A 83 -10.63 12.29 -5.33
N ALA A 84 -10.40 13.59 -5.10
CA ALA A 84 -10.36 14.59 -6.17
C ALA A 84 -9.29 14.26 -7.22
N LEU A 85 -8.06 13.93 -6.76
CA LEU A 85 -6.96 13.58 -7.66
C LEU A 85 -7.21 12.28 -8.44
N TYR A 86 -7.80 11.26 -7.80
CA TYR A 86 -8.22 10.04 -8.49
C TYR A 86 -9.33 10.30 -9.52
N SER A 87 -10.27 11.18 -9.20
CA SER A 87 -11.35 11.56 -10.12
C SER A 87 -10.81 12.23 -11.38
N GLU A 88 -9.78 13.09 -11.25
CA GLU A 88 -9.09 13.66 -12.41
C GLU A 88 -8.36 12.63 -13.27
N VAL A 89 -7.90 11.51 -12.68
CA VAL A 89 -7.31 10.40 -13.44
C VAL A 89 -8.39 9.69 -14.25
N ILE A 90 -9.55 9.40 -13.63
CA ILE A 90 -10.70 8.76 -14.26
C ILE A 90 -11.19 9.57 -15.47
N GLU A 91 -11.34 10.89 -15.32
CA GLU A 91 -11.85 11.76 -16.39
C GLU A 91 -10.93 11.81 -17.64
N ARG A 92 -9.63 11.62 -17.45
CA ARG A 92 -8.63 11.77 -18.53
C ARG A 92 -8.21 10.43 -19.14
N ASP A 93 -8.49 9.32 -18.48
CA ASP A 93 -8.09 7.99 -18.95
C ASP A 93 -9.11 7.37 -19.90
N THR A 94 -8.93 7.68 -21.20
CA THR A 94 -9.77 7.15 -22.28
C THR A 94 -9.68 5.63 -22.49
N LYS A 95 -8.66 4.96 -21.93
CA LYS A 95 -8.44 3.50 -22.10
C LYS A 95 -8.84 2.69 -20.85
N GLY A 96 -9.23 3.35 -19.76
CA GLY A 96 -9.76 2.72 -18.56
C GLY A 96 -8.75 2.03 -17.63
N LYS A 97 -7.50 1.73 -18.04
CA LYS A 97 -6.52 1.02 -17.20
C LYS A 97 -6.17 1.77 -15.90
N TRP A 98 -5.91 3.08 -15.99
CA TRP A 98 -5.66 3.93 -14.82
C TRP A 98 -6.95 4.26 -14.07
N ALA A 99 -8.07 4.36 -14.79
CA ALA A 99 -9.39 4.59 -14.19
C ALA A 99 -9.80 3.43 -13.26
N GLN A 100 -9.49 2.18 -13.61
CA GLN A 100 -9.74 1.03 -12.73
C GLN A 100 -9.00 1.15 -11.39
N ARG A 101 -7.69 1.47 -11.41
CA ARG A 101 -6.91 1.74 -10.18
C ARG A 101 -7.52 2.87 -9.37
N ALA A 102 -7.81 3.99 -10.03
CA ALA A 102 -8.36 5.17 -9.37
C ALA A 102 -9.71 4.87 -8.71
N HIS A 103 -10.63 4.20 -9.39
CA HIS A 103 -11.89 3.74 -8.79
C HIS A 103 -11.65 2.80 -7.61
N PHE A 104 -10.69 1.87 -7.72
CA PHE A 104 -10.38 0.93 -6.65
C PHE A 104 -9.87 1.65 -5.39
N GLN A 105 -8.98 2.63 -5.56
CA GLN A 105 -8.48 3.42 -4.44
C GLN A 105 -9.57 4.31 -3.83
N ILE A 106 -10.45 4.92 -4.64
CA ILE A 106 -11.61 5.67 -4.12
C ILE A 106 -12.54 4.74 -3.32
N ALA A 107 -12.79 3.51 -3.79
CA ALA A 107 -13.58 2.53 -3.05
C ALA A 107 -12.95 2.19 -1.69
N LYS A 108 -11.62 2.08 -1.60
CA LYS A 108 -10.90 1.91 -0.33
C LYS A 108 -11.10 3.11 0.61
N VAL A 109 -11.05 4.34 0.09
CA VAL A 109 -11.35 5.55 0.89
C VAL A 109 -12.77 5.51 1.45
N TYR A 110 -13.77 5.16 0.62
CA TYR A 110 -15.14 5.06 1.09
C TYR A 110 -15.35 3.92 2.11
N LYS A 111 -14.64 2.80 1.96
CA LYS A 111 -14.60 1.75 2.99
C LYS A 111 -14.03 2.28 4.32
N ARG A 112 -12.94 3.05 4.30
CA ARG A 112 -12.37 3.70 5.50
C ARG A 112 -13.36 4.67 6.16
N ARG A 113 -14.20 5.32 5.37
CA ARG A 113 -15.30 6.18 5.83
C ARG A 113 -16.57 5.42 6.24
N TYR A 114 -16.56 4.09 6.14
CA TYR A 114 -17.71 3.22 6.37
C TYR A 114 -18.92 3.49 5.44
N ASP A 115 -18.69 4.21 4.34
CA ASP A 115 -19.68 4.48 3.29
C ASP A 115 -19.63 3.33 2.26
N TRP A 116 -20.15 2.18 2.67
CA TRP A 116 -20.05 0.95 1.88
C TRP A 116 -20.85 1.01 0.57
N ASP A 117 -21.90 1.85 0.52
CA ASP A 117 -22.71 1.99 -0.69
C ASP A 117 -21.91 2.70 -1.79
N LYS A 118 -21.23 3.81 -1.49
CA LYS A 118 -20.32 4.45 -2.45
C LYS A 118 -19.11 3.59 -2.81
N ALA A 119 -18.58 2.81 -1.86
CA ALA A 119 -17.53 1.85 -2.19
C ALA A 119 -18.00 0.83 -3.24
N VAL A 120 -19.23 0.32 -3.11
CA VAL A 120 -19.84 -0.60 -4.09
C VAL A 120 -20.10 0.09 -5.43
N GLU A 121 -20.53 1.35 -5.47
CA GLU A 121 -20.68 2.11 -6.71
C GLU A 121 -19.37 2.19 -7.51
N HIS A 122 -18.24 2.46 -6.83
CA HIS A 122 -16.94 2.47 -7.48
C HIS A 122 -16.45 1.07 -7.90
N TYR A 123 -16.74 0.03 -7.12
CA TYR A 123 -16.48 -1.35 -7.57
C TYR A 123 -17.30 -1.72 -8.80
N GLN A 124 -18.55 -1.28 -8.90
CA GLN A 124 -19.38 -1.48 -10.09
C GLN A 124 -18.83 -0.73 -11.30
N ALA A 125 -18.29 0.48 -11.12
CA ALA A 125 -17.64 1.23 -12.20
C ALA A 125 -16.41 0.48 -12.77
N ILE A 126 -15.60 -0.17 -11.92
CA ILE A 126 -14.48 -1.03 -12.37
C ILE A 126 -15.00 -2.17 -13.25
N VAL A 127 -15.98 -2.92 -12.77
CA VAL A 127 -16.55 -4.08 -13.50
C VAL A 127 -17.21 -3.64 -14.82
N ALA A 128 -17.73 -2.42 -14.89
CA ALA A 128 -18.29 -1.86 -16.11
C ALA A 128 -17.22 -1.42 -17.13
N LEU A 129 -16.04 -1.01 -16.67
CA LEU A 129 -14.90 -0.66 -17.54
C LEU A 129 -14.26 -1.91 -18.14
N ASP A 130 -13.98 -2.89 -17.29
CA ASP A 130 -13.46 -4.20 -17.68
C ASP A 130 -14.08 -5.23 -16.74
N PRO A 131 -14.96 -6.13 -17.22
CA PRO A 131 -15.54 -7.17 -16.39
C PRO A 131 -14.55 -8.31 -16.10
N THR A 132 -13.42 -8.32 -16.79
CA THR A 132 -12.32 -9.28 -16.68
C THR A 132 -11.08 -8.60 -16.07
N GLY A 133 -10.01 -9.34 -15.80
CA GLY A 133 -8.80 -8.76 -15.20
C GLY A 133 -8.78 -8.64 -13.67
N TYR A 134 -7.68 -8.09 -13.16
CA TYR A 134 -7.36 -8.06 -11.72
C TYR A 134 -8.31 -7.19 -10.92
N TYR A 135 -8.51 -5.93 -11.32
CA TYR A 135 -9.37 -5.01 -10.57
C TYR A 135 -10.83 -5.43 -10.58
N ALA A 136 -11.33 -5.99 -11.68
CA ALA A 136 -12.69 -6.52 -11.74
C ALA A 136 -12.90 -7.66 -10.73
N ASN A 137 -11.92 -8.55 -10.59
CA ASN A 137 -11.95 -9.64 -9.61
C ASN A 137 -11.90 -9.10 -8.17
N GLU A 138 -11.02 -8.14 -7.90
CA GLU A 138 -10.95 -7.47 -6.59
C GLU A 138 -12.24 -6.71 -6.27
N ALA A 139 -12.83 -6.02 -7.24
CA ALA A 139 -14.08 -5.27 -7.11
C ALA A 139 -15.29 -6.18 -6.85
N LYS A 140 -15.38 -7.31 -7.56
CA LYS A 140 -16.42 -8.35 -7.33
C LYS A 140 -16.27 -8.94 -5.93
N SER A 141 -15.05 -9.28 -5.52
CA SER A 141 -14.73 -9.82 -4.20
C SER A 141 -15.07 -8.80 -3.08
N GLY A 142 -14.68 -7.54 -3.25
CA GLY A 142 -15.01 -6.45 -2.34
C GLY A 142 -16.51 -6.24 -2.19
N THR A 143 -17.25 -6.23 -3.31
CA THR A 143 -18.72 -6.12 -3.32
C THR A 143 -19.39 -7.30 -2.62
N ALA A 144 -18.94 -8.53 -2.90
CA ALA A 144 -19.46 -9.73 -2.27
C ALA A 144 -19.18 -9.74 -0.75
N ASN A 145 -17.96 -9.33 -0.34
CA ASN A 145 -17.58 -9.20 1.06
C ASN A 145 -18.47 -8.18 1.80
N ILE A 146 -18.71 -7.02 1.20
CA ILE A 146 -19.58 -5.97 1.75
C ILE A 146 -21.01 -6.52 1.95
N ARG A 147 -21.60 -7.12 0.91
CA ARG A 147 -22.97 -7.65 0.97
C ARG A 147 -23.10 -8.75 2.02
N LYS A 148 -22.21 -9.74 1.98
CA LYS A 148 -22.20 -10.88 2.91
C LYS A 148 -22.16 -10.41 4.36
N ASN A 149 -21.20 -9.54 4.71
CA ASN A 149 -21.03 -9.13 6.11
C ASN A 149 -22.15 -8.20 6.59
N ARG A 150 -22.73 -7.36 5.73
CA ARG A 150 -23.92 -6.57 6.09
C ARG A 150 -25.11 -7.46 6.44
N GLU A 151 -25.34 -8.52 5.67
CA GLU A 151 -26.39 -9.50 5.98
C GLU A 151 -26.09 -10.27 7.28
N VAL A 152 -24.84 -10.67 7.50
CA VAL A 152 -24.42 -11.31 8.77
C VAL A 152 -24.67 -10.38 9.95
N ILE A 153 -24.26 -9.11 9.87
CA ILE A 153 -24.47 -8.12 10.94
C ILE A 153 -25.97 -7.97 11.24
N LYS A 154 -26.81 -7.85 10.21
CA LYS A 154 -28.25 -7.71 10.36
C LYS A 154 -28.86 -8.92 11.06
N ALA A 155 -28.54 -10.12 10.58
CA ALA A 155 -29.06 -11.37 11.12
C ALA A 155 -28.60 -11.60 12.57
N LYS A 156 -27.30 -11.48 12.84
CA LYS A 156 -26.72 -11.74 14.16
C LYS A 156 -27.06 -10.68 15.19
N ARG A 157 -27.24 -9.41 14.78
CA ARG A 157 -27.75 -8.38 15.68
C ARG A 157 -29.19 -8.67 16.13
N ALA A 158 -30.05 -9.12 15.21
CA ALA A 158 -31.42 -9.50 15.55
C ALA A 158 -31.47 -10.73 16.47
N GLU A 159 -30.60 -11.72 16.21
CA GLU A 159 -30.41 -12.90 17.06
C GLU A 159 -30.00 -12.51 18.47
N TYR A 160 -28.95 -11.69 18.62
CA TYR A 160 -28.51 -11.14 19.91
C TYR A 160 -29.67 -10.45 20.65
N GLN A 161 -30.40 -9.54 19.99
CA GLN A 161 -31.49 -8.79 20.62
C GLN A 161 -32.61 -9.72 21.14
N ASN A 162 -33.00 -10.72 20.35
CA ASN A 162 -34.05 -11.65 20.72
C ASN A 162 -33.62 -12.54 21.89
N TYR A 163 -32.45 -13.19 21.78
CA TYR A 163 -31.97 -14.11 22.79
C TYR A 163 -31.52 -13.42 24.07
N LYS A 164 -31.04 -12.17 23.99
CA LYS A 164 -30.76 -11.35 25.18
C LYS A 164 -32.04 -11.05 25.96
N ALA A 165 -33.12 -10.69 25.27
CA ALA A 165 -34.40 -10.44 25.93
C ALA A 165 -34.96 -11.70 26.60
N ILE A 166 -34.83 -12.87 25.95
CA ILE A 166 -35.23 -14.16 26.55
C ILE A 166 -34.33 -14.49 27.74
N TYR A 167 -33.02 -14.33 27.62
CA TYR A 167 -32.08 -14.58 28.71
C TYR A 167 -32.34 -13.70 29.93
N ASP A 168 -32.69 -12.42 29.73
CA ASP A 168 -33.00 -11.48 30.81
C ASP A 168 -34.29 -11.83 31.57
N ASP A 169 -35.26 -12.46 30.90
CA ASP A 169 -36.52 -12.92 31.51
C ASP A 169 -36.40 -14.34 32.10
N SER A 170 -35.78 -15.25 31.35
CA SER A 170 -35.72 -16.70 31.59
C SER A 170 -34.32 -17.24 31.24
N PRO A 171 -33.32 -17.06 32.13
CA PRO A 171 -31.93 -17.37 31.82
C PRO A 171 -31.68 -18.88 31.70
N THR A 172 -31.11 -19.29 30.56
CA THR A 172 -30.59 -20.64 30.32
C THR A 172 -29.20 -20.58 29.68
N ASP A 173 -28.40 -21.62 29.86
CA ASP A 173 -27.07 -21.74 29.22
C ASP A 173 -27.17 -21.60 27.69
N GLU A 174 -28.22 -22.15 27.07
CA GLU A 174 -28.45 -22.03 25.63
C GLU A 174 -28.68 -20.57 25.22
N THR A 175 -29.59 -19.86 25.89
CA THR A 175 -29.88 -18.45 25.59
C THR A 175 -28.69 -17.54 25.85
N PHE A 176 -27.90 -17.84 26.89
CA PHE A 176 -26.66 -17.14 27.23
C PHE A 176 -25.61 -17.30 26.12
N ASN A 177 -25.36 -18.55 25.71
CA ASN A 177 -24.36 -18.86 24.68
C ASN A 177 -24.73 -18.25 23.32
N ILE A 178 -26.00 -18.36 22.91
CA ILE A 178 -26.46 -17.79 21.62
C ILE A 178 -26.30 -16.28 21.60
N ALA A 179 -26.71 -15.58 22.67
CA ALA A 179 -26.57 -14.12 22.74
C ALA A 179 -25.10 -13.68 22.70
N ALA A 180 -24.22 -14.36 23.45
CA ALA A 180 -22.78 -14.06 23.48
C ALA A 180 -22.10 -14.33 22.13
N GLU A 181 -22.38 -15.46 21.49
CA GLU A 181 -21.82 -15.81 20.17
C GLU A 181 -22.29 -14.84 19.08
N ALA A 182 -23.53 -14.39 19.14
CA ALA A 182 -24.06 -13.42 18.19
C ALA A 182 -23.28 -12.09 18.23
N LEU A 183 -22.91 -11.58 19.40
CA LEU A 183 -22.05 -10.38 19.51
C LEU A 183 -20.66 -10.60 18.90
N TYR A 184 -20.05 -11.77 19.15
CA TYR A 184 -18.74 -12.11 18.59
C TYR A 184 -18.76 -12.13 17.06
N GLU A 185 -19.79 -12.73 16.46
CA GLU A 185 -19.94 -12.79 15.01
C GLU A 185 -20.24 -11.41 14.39
N VAL A 186 -21.00 -10.55 15.08
CA VAL A 186 -21.19 -9.15 14.66
C VAL A 186 -19.86 -8.41 14.65
N ALA A 187 -19.04 -8.55 15.70
CA ALA A 187 -17.74 -7.90 15.80
C ALA A 187 -16.78 -8.34 14.68
N ARG A 188 -16.71 -9.64 14.39
CA ARG A 188 -15.93 -10.20 13.27
C ARG A 188 -16.41 -9.74 11.89
N ALA A 189 -17.72 -9.62 11.70
CA ALA A 189 -18.27 -9.13 10.45
C ALA A 189 -17.92 -7.65 10.23
N TYR A 190 -17.94 -6.83 11.29
CA TYR A 190 -17.44 -5.44 11.22
C TYR A 190 -15.93 -5.37 10.97
N GLU A 191 -15.14 -6.24 11.57
CA GLU A 191 -13.69 -6.35 11.32
C GLU A 191 -13.41 -6.68 9.85
N SER A 192 -14.17 -7.61 9.26
CA SER A 192 -14.10 -7.98 7.84
C SER A 192 -14.52 -6.84 6.89
N LEU A 193 -15.30 -5.89 7.39
CA LEU A 193 -15.67 -4.64 6.69
C LEU A 193 -14.67 -3.51 6.95
N GLU A 194 -13.61 -3.77 7.73
CA GLU A 194 -12.62 -2.79 8.19
C GLU A 194 -13.23 -1.66 9.03
N ASN A 195 -14.43 -1.88 9.57
CA ASN A 195 -15.05 -0.99 10.56
C ASN A 195 -14.61 -1.40 11.96
N TYR A 196 -13.36 -1.05 12.27
CA TYR A 196 -12.71 -1.42 13.51
C TYR A 196 -13.37 -0.78 14.74
N THR A 197 -13.94 0.42 14.60
CA THR A 197 -14.68 1.08 15.68
C THR A 197 -15.88 0.26 16.13
N GLU A 198 -16.75 -0.15 15.21
CA GLU A 198 -17.91 -0.97 15.56
C GLU A 198 -17.50 -2.41 15.91
N SER A 199 -16.44 -2.95 15.30
CA SER A 199 -15.88 -4.25 15.69
C SER A 199 -15.46 -4.28 17.16
N ILE A 200 -14.59 -3.35 17.57
CA ILE A 200 -14.11 -3.21 18.95
C ILE A 200 -15.28 -3.04 19.91
N ARG A 201 -16.23 -2.14 19.60
CA ARG A 201 -17.41 -1.90 20.44
C ARG A 201 -18.24 -3.16 20.71
N ASN A 202 -18.41 -4.03 19.71
CA ASN A 202 -19.17 -5.28 19.89
C ASN A 202 -18.36 -6.35 20.65
N TYR A 203 -17.03 -6.40 20.47
CA TYR A 203 -16.18 -7.22 21.33
C TYR A 203 -16.18 -6.73 22.79
N GLU A 204 -16.11 -5.42 23.03
CA GLU A 204 -16.19 -4.82 24.37
C GLU A 204 -17.50 -5.17 25.04
N ARG A 205 -18.63 -5.00 24.33
CA ARG A 205 -19.95 -5.39 24.84
C ARG A 205 -20.00 -6.87 25.22
N MET A 206 -19.41 -7.73 24.41
CA MET A 206 -19.35 -9.16 24.72
C MET A 206 -18.58 -9.44 26.01
N VAL A 207 -17.43 -8.79 26.20
CA VAL A 207 -16.61 -8.91 27.41
C VAL A 207 -17.36 -8.40 28.65
N GLU A 208 -18.12 -7.31 28.51
CA GLU A 208 -18.86 -6.68 29.60
C GLU A 208 -20.13 -7.47 29.98
N GLU A 209 -20.90 -7.91 29.01
CA GLU A 209 -22.19 -8.58 29.24
C GLU A 209 -22.06 -10.08 29.48
N PHE A 210 -21.02 -10.71 28.93
CA PHE A 210 -20.83 -12.17 28.98
C PHE A 210 -19.41 -12.57 29.43
N PRO A 211 -18.89 -12.06 30.56
CA PRO A 211 -17.51 -12.32 30.99
C PRO A 211 -17.21 -13.81 31.23
N GLU A 212 -18.21 -14.60 31.66
CA GLU A 212 -18.04 -16.04 31.91
C GLU A 212 -18.04 -16.90 30.63
N HIS A 213 -18.38 -16.31 29.47
CA HIS A 213 -18.45 -17.06 28.23
C HIS A 213 -17.04 -17.41 27.72
N PRO A 214 -16.77 -18.62 27.20
CA PRO A 214 -15.43 -19.02 26.76
C PRO A 214 -14.79 -18.13 25.68
N LYS A 215 -15.60 -17.38 24.93
CA LYS A 215 -15.14 -16.40 23.94
C LYS A 215 -14.88 -15.00 24.49
N ALA A 216 -15.19 -14.70 25.76
CA ALA A 216 -14.90 -13.40 26.36
C ALA A 216 -13.38 -13.08 26.41
N PRO A 217 -12.49 -13.98 26.87
CA PRO A 217 -11.04 -13.75 26.75
C PRO A 217 -10.60 -13.58 25.28
N GLN A 218 -11.19 -14.36 24.36
CA GLN A 218 -10.92 -14.23 22.93
C GLN A 218 -11.33 -12.85 22.39
N ALA A 219 -12.51 -12.35 22.75
CA ALA A 219 -12.99 -11.04 22.33
C ALA A 219 -12.07 -9.92 22.84
N GLN A 220 -11.70 -9.95 24.13
CA GLN A 220 -10.76 -8.98 24.71
C GLN A 220 -9.39 -9.02 24.01
N PHE A 221 -8.90 -10.22 23.68
CA PHE A 221 -7.66 -10.40 22.94
C PHE A 221 -7.75 -9.87 21.50
N GLN A 222 -8.90 -10.08 20.82
CA GLN A 222 -9.10 -9.53 19.47
C GLN A 222 -9.12 -8.01 19.44
N ILE A 223 -9.63 -7.33 20.48
CA ILE A 223 -9.52 -5.86 20.58
C ILE A 223 -8.04 -5.45 20.53
N GLY A 224 -7.17 -6.12 21.29
CA GLY A 224 -5.73 -5.89 21.26
C GLY A 224 -5.12 -6.13 19.88
N ASN A 225 -5.52 -7.21 19.20
CA ASN A 225 -5.04 -7.53 17.85
C ASN A 225 -5.43 -6.48 16.80
N VAL A 226 -6.67 -6.00 16.84
CA VAL A 226 -7.14 -4.94 15.94
C VAL A 226 -6.27 -3.70 16.10
N TYR A 227 -5.99 -3.29 17.34
CA TYR A 227 -5.09 -2.16 17.60
C TYR A 227 -3.66 -2.41 17.15
N PHE A 228 -3.03 -3.54 17.49
CA PHE A 228 -1.60 -3.78 17.25
C PHE A 228 -1.27 -4.06 15.78
N TYR A 229 -2.12 -4.83 15.10
CA TYR A 229 -1.79 -5.39 13.79
C TYR A 229 -2.59 -4.79 12.64
N THR A 230 -3.64 -4.04 12.94
CA THR A 230 -4.49 -3.45 11.91
C THR A 230 -4.45 -1.93 11.95
N LEU A 231 -4.68 -1.34 13.13
CA LEU A 231 -4.58 0.11 13.33
C LEU A 231 -3.13 0.56 13.61
N PHE A 232 -2.25 -0.37 13.95
CA PHE A 232 -0.86 -0.11 14.37
C PHE A 232 -0.74 0.89 15.54
N ASP A 233 -1.77 0.97 16.37
CA ASP A 233 -1.86 1.83 17.54
C ASP A 233 -1.55 1.04 18.81
N TYR A 234 -0.26 0.90 19.09
CA TYR A 234 0.23 0.15 20.24
C TYR A 234 -0.19 0.78 21.57
N GLY A 235 -0.33 2.10 21.64
CA GLY A 235 -0.77 2.75 22.86
C GLY A 235 -2.24 2.44 23.18
N GLY A 236 -3.08 2.24 22.16
CA GLY A 236 -4.51 1.96 22.30
C GLY A 236 -4.78 0.49 22.55
N GLY A 237 -3.97 -0.37 21.92
CA GLY A 237 -4.03 -1.82 22.12
C GLY A 237 -3.42 -2.30 23.43
N TRP A 238 -2.50 -1.53 24.03
CA TRP A 238 -1.81 -1.97 25.24
C TRP A 238 -2.79 -2.23 26.41
N PRO A 239 -3.71 -1.29 26.76
CA PRO A 239 -4.74 -1.57 27.76
C PRO A 239 -5.64 -2.75 27.40
N ALA A 240 -5.90 -2.98 26.10
CA ALA A 240 -6.75 -4.08 25.67
C ALA A 240 -6.13 -5.45 25.99
N PHE A 241 -4.83 -5.63 25.73
CA PHE A 241 -4.11 -6.86 26.09
C PHE A 241 -3.90 -7.00 27.60
N VAL A 242 -3.62 -5.91 28.32
CA VAL A 242 -3.57 -5.93 29.79
C VAL A 242 -4.92 -6.38 30.35
N GLY A 243 -6.03 -5.89 29.79
CA GLY A 243 -7.37 -6.29 30.16
C GLY A 243 -7.64 -7.80 30.01
N VAL A 244 -6.95 -8.50 29.10
CA VAL A 244 -7.05 -9.97 29.01
C VAL A 244 -6.48 -10.62 30.28
N ALA A 245 -5.29 -10.20 30.70
CA ALA A 245 -4.62 -10.74 31.87
C ALA A 245 -5.32 -10.37 33.19
N GLU A 246 -5.92 -9.17 33.26
CA GLU A 246 -6.64 -8.71 34.45
C GLU A 246 -8.01 -9.35 34.60
N LYS A 247 -8.78 -9.45 33.51
CA LYS A 247 -10.15 -9.98 33.55
C LYS A 247 -10.19 -11.51 33.44
N PHE A 248 -9.22 -12.10 32.73
CA PHE A 248 -9.20 -13.53 32.39
C PHE A 248 -7.83 -14.17 32.68
N PRO A 249 -7.30 -14.08 33.91
CA PRO A 249 -5.92 -14.44 34.23
C PRO A 249 -5.56 -15.90 33.90
N ASP A 250 -6.53 -16.82 33.99
CA ASP A 250 -6.33 -18.25 33.75
C ASP A 250 -6.54 -18.68 32.28
N SER A 251 -6.86 -17.72 31.40
CA SER A 251 -7.08 -18.00 29.97
C SER A 251 -5.77 -18.20 29.20
N TYR A 252 -5.84 -18.95 28.09
CA TYR A 252 -4.72 -19.08 27.16
C TYR A 252 -4.33 -17.71 26.58
N GLU A 253 -5.33 -16.90 26.26
CA GLU A 253 -5.20 -15.56 25.71
C GLU A 253 -4.44 -14.63 26.65
N ALA A 254 -4.58 -14.76 27.97
CA ALA A 254 -3.81 -13.97 28.95
C ALA A 254 -2.31 -14.26 28.87
N SER A 255 -1.92 -15.54 28.74
CA SER A 255 -0.52 -15.94 28.57
C SER A 255 0.06 -15.42 27.24
N GLN A 256 -0.73 -15.52 26.17
CA GLN A 256 -0.36 -14.97 24.86
C GLN A 256 -0.19 -13.45 24.92
N ALA A 257 -1.14 -12.73 25.53
CA ALA A 257 -1.11 -11.28 25.66
C ALA A 257 0.13 -10.82 26.43
N GLY A 258 0.45 -11.45 27.56
CA GLY A 258 1.65 -11.14 28.34
C GLY A 258 2.94 -11.33 27.53
N THR A 259 3.05 -12.41 26.76
CA THR A 259 4.20 -12.65 25.88
C THR A 259 4.33 -11.58 24.81
N LEU A 260 3.21 -11.25 24.13
CA LEU A 260 3.18 -10.25 23.08
C LEU A 260 3.53 -8.85 23.59
N LEU A 261 2.98 -8.45 24.73
CA LEU A 261 3.27 -7.16 25.37
C LEU A 261 4.75 -7.03 25.69
N LYS A 262 5.36 -8.06 26.27
CA LYS A 262 6.79 -8.07 26.59
C LYS A 262 7.65 -7.89 25.33
N GLN A 263 7.42 -8.72 24.31
CA GLN A 263 8.16 -8.68 23.04
C GLN A 263 7.99 -7.32 22.34
N THR A 264 6.75 -6.81 22.30
CA THR A 264 6.46 -5.53 21.66
C THR A 264 7.14 -4.38 22.38
N ASN A 265 7.12 -4.35 23.71
CA ASN A 265 7.78 -3.30 24.49
C ASN A 265 9.29 -3.30 24.31
N GLU A 266 9.94 -4.47 24.31
CA GLU A 266 11.38 -4.59 24.03
C GLU A 266 11.73 -3.97 22.67
N ILE A 267 10.95 -4.30 21.63
CA ILE A 267 11.18 -3.79 20.27
C ILE A 267 10.89 -2.28 20.18
N LEU A 268 9.81 -1.78 20.80
CA LEU A 268 9.47 -0.36 20.77
C LEU A 268 10.50 0.52 21.49
N ILE A 269 11.04 0.05 22.62
CA ILE A 269 12.13 0.73 23.33
C ILE A 269 13.38 0.81 22.44
N GLU A 270 13.74 -0.29 21.77
CA GLU A 270 14.88 -0.32 20.86
C GLU A 270 14.69 0.64 19.68
N ILE A 271 13.51 0.66 19.06
CA ILE A 271 13.19 1.61 17.98
C ILE A 271 13.34 3.06 18.47
N SER A 272 12.78 3.39 19.65
CA SER A 272 12.89 4.74 20.22
C SER A 272 14.35 5.13 20.45
N PHE A 273 15.15 4.21 21.01
CA PHE A 273 16.57 4.43 21.23
C PHE A 273 17.33 4.68 19.91
N LEU A 274 17.09 3.87 18.89
CA LEU A 274 17.72 4.01 17.58
C LEU A 274 17.34 5.33 16.89
N MET A 275 16.08 5.77 17.03
CA MET A 275 15.62 7.07 16.53
C MET A 275 16.35 8.23 17.21
N ASP A 276 16.54 8.16 18.53
CA ASP A 276 17.30 9.17 19.27
C ASP A 276 18.78 9.21 18.84
N GLU A 277 19.40 8.05 18.60
CA GLU A 277 20.75 7.97 18.06
C GLU A 277 20.87 8.62 16.68
N ILE A 278 19.93 8.34 15.76
CA ILE A 278 19.88 9.00 14.44
C ILE A 278 19.77 10.52 14.60
N ASN A 279 18.91 11.00 15.50
CA ASN A 279 18.73 12.43 15.75
C ASN A 279 20.00 13.10 16.29
N LYS A 280 20.80 12.42 17.11
CA LYS A 280 22.10 12.93 17.59
C LYS A 280 23.09 13.14 16.43
N PHE A 281 23.06 12.27 15.42
CA PHE A 281 23.93 12.37 14.24
C PHE A 281 23.39 13.29 13.15
N ARG A 282 22.22 13.91 13.34
CA ARG A 282 21.68 14.87 12.38
C ARG A 282 22.42 16.20 12.46
N ASN A 283 22.92 16.68 11.33
CA ASN A 283 23.62 17.96 11.26
C ASN A 283 22.62 19.12 11.35
N LYS A 284 22.47 19.68 12.56
CA LYS A 284 21.53 20.79 12.85
C LYS A 284 21.75 21.99 11.92
N LYS A 285 23.00 22.32 11.62
CA LYS A 285 23.35 23.45 10.75
C LYS A 285 22.94 23.20 9.30
N ALA A 286 23.10 21.98 8.79
CA ALA A 286 22.62 21.60 7.47
C ALA A 286 21.08 21.66 7.39
N VAL A 287 20.38 21.21 8.43
CA VAL A 287 18.91 21.33 8.54
C VAL A 287 18.46 22.79 8.51
N GLU A 288 19.13 23.68 9.26
CA GLU A 288 18.84 25.12 9.23
C GLU A 288 19.07 25.72 7.84
N TYR A 289 20.18 25.36 7.17
CA TYR A 289 20.45 25.82 5.82
C TYR A 289 19.41 25.33 4.82
N GLN A 290 18.98 24.07 4.92
CA GLN A 290 17.90 23.54 4.10
C GLN A 290 16.61 24.37 4.26
N LYS A 291 16.24 24.76 5.49
CA LYS A 291 15.08 25.62 5.76
C LYS A 291 15.17 27.00 5.12
N THR A 292 16.38 27.51 4.90
CA THR A 292 16.62 28.79 4.19
C THR A 292 16.60 28.64 2.65
N GLY A 293 16.26 27.46 2.13
CA GLY A 293 16.27 27.16 0.69
C GLY A 293 17.66 26.91 0.12
N ARG A 294 18.70 26.79 0.96
CA ARG A 294 20.03 26.40 0.48
C ARG A 294 20.02 24.96 0.03
N LYS A 295 20.72 24.69 -1.07
CA LYS A 295 20.95 23.33 -1.55
C LYS A 295 21.87 22.61 -0.56
N ILE A 296 21.40 21.48 -0.04
CA ILE A 296 22.11 20.62 0.91
C ILE A 296 22.15 19.23 0.30
N THR A 297 23.34 18.59 0.31
CA THR A 297 23.43 17.21 -0.17
C THR A 297 22.97 16.25 0.92
N PRO A 298 22.50 15.04 0.56
CA PRO A 298 22.16 14.01 1.54
C PRO A 298 23.32 13.69 2.50
N ALA A 299 24.58 13.81 2.05
CA ALA A 299 25.75 13.62 2.92
C ALA A 299 25.88 14.72 3.99
N ASP A 300 25.60 15.97 3.63
CA ASP A 300 25.71 17.13 4.53
C ASP A 300 24.71 17.07 5.70
N MET A 301 23.61 16.33 5.53
CA MET A 301 22.56 16.15 6.54
C MET A 301 23.03 15.40 7.79
N TRP A 302 24.20 14.77 7.73
CA TRP A 302 24.71 13.89 8.78
C TRP A 302 26.07 14.38 9.28
N VAL A 303 26.35 14.14 10.57
CA VAL A 303 27.68 14.39 11.14
C VAL A 303 28.71 13.50 10.43
N MET A 304 29.82 14.12 10.01
CA MET A 304 30.90 13.44 9.31
C MET A 304 31.40 12.21 10.10
N GLY A 305 31.51 11.07 9.43
CA GLY A 305 31.96 9.80 10.01
C GLY A 305 30.85 8.92 10.60
N TYR A 306 29.62 9.43 10.76
CA TYR A 306 28.53 8.65 11.38
C TYR A 306 27.50 8.10 10.40
N SER A 307 27.61 8.41 9.11
CA SER A 307 26.65 7.96 8.09
C SER A 307 26.46 6.44 8.04
N ASP A 308 27.50 5.65 8.33
CA ASP A 308 27.38 4.18 8.34
C ASP A 308 26.63 3.67 9.58
N GLN A 309 26.80 4.32 10.73
CA GLN A 309 25.99 4.04 11.92
C GLN A 309 24.52 4.42 11.69
N VAL A 310 24.27 5.56 11.05
CA VAL A 310 22.90 6.00 10.71
C VAL A 310 22.23 5.00 9.76
N VAL A 311 22.95 4.48 8.76
CA VAL A 311 22.47 3.40 7.89
C VAL A 311 22.04 2.18 8.72
N GLN A 312 22.93 1.68 9.60
CA GLN A 312 22.64 0.52 10.44
C GLN A 312 21.42 0.73 11.33
N ASN A 313 21.30 1.93 11.92
CA ASN A 313 20.17 2.25 12.79
C ASN A 313 18.85 2.26 12.00
N PHE A 314 18.81 2.84 10.79
CA PHE A 314 17.61 2.77 9.96
C PHE A 314 17.26 1.34 9.53
N GLN A 315 18.25 0.52 9.19
CA GLN A 315 18.02 -0.89 8.85
C GLN A 315 17.46 -1.69 10.03
N GLN A 316 17.98 -1.44 11.24
CA GLN A 316 17.47 -2.06 12.47
C GLN A 316 16.05 -1.60 12.80
N ILE A 317 15.76 -0.30 12.66
CA ILE A 317 14.39 0.23 12.83
C ILE A 317 13.43 -0.43 11.83
N GLY A 318 13.80 -0.51 10.55
CA GLY A 318 13.01 -1.19 9.53
C GLY A 318 12.72 -2.64 9.88
N GLY A 319 13.77 -3.40 10.21
CA GLY A 319 13.64 -4.82 10.59
C GLY A 319 12.86 -5.03 11.89
N ASN A 320 12.94 -4.09 12.84
CA ASN A 320 12.14 -4.14 14.06
C ASN A 320 10.66 -3.88 13.81
N TRP A 321 10.33 -2.94 12.91
CA TRP A 321 8.94 -2.79 12.46
C TRP A 321 8.44 -4.01 11.67
N GLU A 322 9.28 -4.67 10.87
CA GLU A 322 8.94 -5.94 10.22
C GLU A 322 8.62 -7.04 11.23
N LYS A 323 9.40 -7.18 12.32
CA LYS A 323 9.11 -8.14 13.41
C LYS A 323 7.76 -7.87 14.06
N LEU A 324 7.36 -6.60 14.18
CA LEU A 324 6.04 -6.19 14.67
C LEU A 324 4.94 -6.31 13.60
N ARG A 325 5.28 -6.75 12.38
CA ARG A 325 4.40 -6.80 11.20
C ARG A 325 3.82 -5.43 10.82
N ASN A 326 4.49 -4.35 11.23
CA ASN A 326 4.13 -2.98 10.90
C ASN A 326 4.82 -2.57 9.60
N PHE A 327 4.34 -3.14 8.49
CA PHE A 327 4.91 -2.89 7.17
C PHE A 327 4.92 -1.39 6.78
N PRO A 328 3.88 -0.58 7.09
CA PRO A 328 3.92 0.85 6.76
C PRO A 328 5.09 1.60 7.43
N ARG A 329 5.33 1.38 8.72
CA ARG A 329 6.46 2.03 9.42
C ARG A 329 7.81 1.46 8.99
N ALA A 330 7.90 0.17 8.68
CA ALA A 330 9.10 -0.45 8.12
C ALA A 330 9.47 0.16 6.75
N ILE A 331 8.50 0.22 5.84
CA ILE A 331 8.65 0.83 4.51
C ILE A 331 9.09 2.29 4.64
N ASN A 332 8.48 3.07 5.55
CA ASN A 332 8.89 4.46 5.76
C ASN A 332 10.33 4.60 6.24
N ALA A 333 10.81 3.71 7.11
CA ALA A 333 12.20 3.69 7.55
C ALA A 333 13.16 3.43 6.37
N TYR A 334 12.86 2.45 5.52
CA TYR A 334 13.67 2.15 4.33
C TYR A 334 13.61 3.25 3.27
N LYS A 335 12.43 3.81 2.99
CA LYS A 335 12.30 4.98 2.10
C LYS A 335 13.10 6.17 2.60
N THR A 336 13.07 6.43 3.91
CA THR A 336 13.85 7.51 4.53
C THR A 336 15.35 7.25 4.42
N LEU A 337 15.81 6.01 4.62
CA LEU A 337 17.20 5.62 4.39
C LEU A 337 17.60 5.90 2.93
N ALA A 338 16.87 5.36 1.96
CA ALA A 338 17.17 5.53 0.54
C ALA A 338 17.22 7.00 0.11
N ARG A 339 16.34 7.84 0.66
CA ARG A 339 16.28 9.28 0.40
C ARG A 339 17.41 10.06 1.07
N ASP A 340 17.54 9.94 2.39
CA ASP A 340 18.42 10.80 3.20
C ASP A 340 19.88 10.32 3.18
N LEU A 341 20.13 9.06 2.79
CA LEU A 341 21.46 8.46 2.69
C LEU A 341 21.77 8.01 1.25
N SER A 342 21.17 8.62 0.22
CA SER A 342 21.34 8.24 -1.19
C SER A 342 22.79 8.19 -1.70
N HIS A 343 23.70 8.90 -1.03
CA HIS A 343 25.15 8.83 -1.29
C HIS A 343 25.77 7.47 -0.89
N LYS A 344 25.15 6.74 0.05
CA LYS A 344 25.47 5.36 0.42
C LYS A 344 24.77 4.41 -0.54
N LYS A 345 25.30 4.32 -1.76
CA LYS A 345 24.67 3.61 -2.89
C LYS A 345 24.23 2.17 -2.56
N PHE A 346 25.08 1.40 -1.89
CA PHE A 346 24.74 0.01 -1.53
C PHE A 346 23.56 -0.06 -0.55
N ALA A 347 23.62 0.71 0.54
CA ALA A 347 22.55 0.74 1.53
C ALA A 347 21.24 1.31 0.97
N SER A 348 21.33 2.31 0.10
CA SER A 348 20.17 2.89 -0.57
C SER A 348 19.50 1.89 -1.51
N ALA A 349 20.30 1.15 -2.28
CA ALA A 349 19.78 0.12 -3.17
C ALA A 349 19.14 -1.05 -2.39
N ASP A 350 19.74 -1.46 -1.27
CA ASP A 350 19.15 -2.44 -0.34
C ASP A 350 17.80 -1.96 0.21
N ALA A 351 17.72 -0.71 0.67
CA ALA A 351 16.48 -0.14 1.18
C ALA A 351 15.38 0.00 0.09
N LEU A 352 15.74 0.35 -1.14
CA LEU A 352 14.78 0.37 -2.26
C LEU A 352 14.26 -1.04 -2.57
N TYR A 353 15.14 -2.04 -2.59
CA TYR A 353 14.73 -3.44 -2.79
C TYR A 353 13.81 -3.93 -1.67
N ARG A 354 14.19 -3.67 -0.40
CA ARG A 354 13.37 -3.98 0.78
C ARG A 354 11.98 -3.36 0.69
N THR A 355 11.90 -2.10 0.27
CA THR A 355 10.62 -1.39 0.06
C THR A 355 9.72 -2.15 -0.92
N GLY A 356 10.24 -2.56 -2.08
CA GLY A 356 9.48 -3.36 -3.05
C GLY A 356 9.02 -4.70 -2.48
N THR A 357 9.90 -5.43 -1.78
CA THR A 357 9.55 -6.73 -1.17
C THR A 357 8.49 -6.60 -0.08
N LEU A 358 8.50 -5.52 0.71
CA LEU A 358 7.50 -5.31 1.76
C LEU A 358 6.14 -4.94 1.17
N TYR A 359 6.09 -4.14 0.10
CA TYR A 359 4.85 -3.92 -0.63
C TYR A 359 4.31 -5.23 -1.20
N GLN A 360 5.16 -6.07 -1.78
CA GLN A 360 4.76 -7.38 -2.30
C GLN A 360 4.23 -8.32 -1.20
N GLN A 361 4.89 -8.36 -0.04
CA GLN A 361 4.43 -9.13 1.12
C GLN A 361 3.09 -8.65 1.67
N ASN A 362 2.81 -7.34 1.54
CA ASN A 362 1.53 -6.74 1.91
C ASN A 362 0.47 -6.81 0.78
N ALA A 363 0.74 -7.58 -0.29
CA ALA A 363 -0.10 -7.69 -1.49
C ALA A 363 -0.38 -6.36 -2.23
N GLU A 364 0.45 -5.34 -2.01
CA GLU A 364 0.41 -4.06 -2.73
C GLU A 364 1.28 -4.13 -3.99
N TYR A 365 0.95 -5.05 -4.91
CA TYR A 365 1.80 -5.41 -6.04
C TYR A 365 2.18 -4.26 -6.96
N GLU A 366 1.28 -3.31 -7.22
CA GLU A 366 1.61 -2.14 -8.06
C GLU A 366 2.58 -1.18 -7.38
N ARG A 367 2.46 -0.99 -6.06
CA ARG A 367 3.43 -0.19 -5.30
C ARG A 367 4.77 -0.91 -5.22
N ALA A 368 4.77 -2.24 -5.20
CA ALA A 368 5.98 -3.04 -5.31
C ALA A 368 6.66 -2.83 -6.68
N ILE A 369 5.89 -2.87 -7.78
CA ILE A 369 6.37 -2.56 -9.15
C ILE A 369 7.01 -1.17 -9.19
N GLU A 370 6.33 -0.14 -8.67
CA GLU A 370 6.87 1.23 -8.60
C GLU A 370 8.15 1.33 -7.76
N ALA A 371 8.25 0.58 -6.66
CA ALA A 371 9.45 0.55 -5.84
C ALA A 371 10.62 -0.16 -6.55
N TYR A 372 10.35 -1.21 -7.34
CA TYR A 372 11.36 -1.85 -8.19
C TYR A 372 11.79 -0.94 -9.35
N ASP A 373 10.87 -0.22 -9.98
CA ASP A 373 11.19 0.80 -11.00
C ASP A 373 12.11 1.88 -10.41
N ASN A 374 11.82 2.35 -9.20
CA ASN A 374 12.68 3.30 -8.50
C ASN A 374 14.09 2.75 -8.26
N LEU A 375 14.23 1.46 -7.97
CA LEU A 375 15.53 0.79 -7.85
C LEU A 375 16.28 0.79 -9.19
N PHE A 376 15.61 0.48 -10.30
CA PHE A 376 16.24 0.47 -11.61
C PHE A 376 16.69 1.85 -12.05
N GLU A 377 15.93 2.90 -11.72
CA GLU A 377 16.28 4.28 -12.02
C GLU A 377 17.45 4.80 -11.18
N ASN A 378 17.42 4.55 -9.86
CA ASN A 378 18.35 5.18 -8.91
C ASN A 378 19.57 4.32 -8.56
N ALA A 379 19.49 3.00 -8.77
CA ALA A 379 20.55 2.05 -8.50
C ALA A 379 20.62 0.93 -9.55
N PRO A 380 20.78 1.25 -10.86
CA PRO A 380 20.75 0.26 -11.94
C PRO A 380 21.84 -0.83 -11.82
N GLU A 381 22.99 -0.50 -11.23
CA GLU A 381 24.12 -1.43 -11.03
C GLU A 381 24.06 -2.16 -9.68
N SER A 382 22.92 -2.12 -9.00
CA SER A 382 22.71 -2.77 -7.70
C SER A 382 22.87 -4.29 -7.80
N VAL A 383 23.39 -4.91 -6.74
CA VAL A 383 23.38 -6.37 -6.58
C VAL A 383 21.97 -6.96 -6.58
N TRP A 384 20.97 -6.14 -6.23
CA TRP A 384 19.55 -6.49 -6.22
C TRP A 384 18.89 -6.36 -7.58
N ARG A 385 19.56 -5.80 -8.59
CA ARG A 385 18.95 -5.50 -9.90
C ARG A 385 18.31 -6.72 -10.53
N ASN A 386 19.05 -7.82 -10.67
CA ASN A 386 18.53 -9.02 -11.31
C ASN A 386 17.36 -9.63 -10.52
N GLU A 387 17.51 -9.71 -9.20
CA GLU A 387 16.44 -10.21 -8.32
C GLU A 387 15.18 -9.35 -8.38
N ALA A 388 15.33 -8.02 -8.41
CA ALA A 388 14.21 -7.09 -8.55
C ALA A 388 13.47 -7.26 -9.88
N VAL A 389 14.16 -7.59 -10.99
CA VAL A 389 13.51 -7.90 -12.27
C VAL A 389 12.61 -9.13 -12.13
N TYR A 390 13.10 -10.18 -11.44
CA TYR A 390 12.30 -11.37 -11.16
C TYR A 390 11.09 -11.05 -10.28
N GLN A 391 11.28 -10.35 -9.16
CA GLN A 391 10.20 -10.01 -8.23
C GLN A 391 9.16 -9.06 -8.86
N GLN A 392 9.59 -8.15 -9.74
CA GLN A 392 8.68 -7.31 -10.51
C GLN A 392 7.83 -8.14 -11.48
N ALA A 393 8.42 -9.14 -12.16
CA ALA A 393 7.68 -10.08 -13.01
C ALA A 393 6.66 -10.91 -12.21
N VAL A 394 7.01 -11.32 -10.99
CA VAL A 394 6.08 -11.96 -10.05
C VAL A 394 4.92 -11.02 -9.71
N CYS A 395 5.18 -9.73 -9.47
CA CYS A 395 4.13 -8.75 -9.21
C CYS A 395 3.22 -8.56 -10.42
N TYR A 396 3.76 -8.46 -11.64
CA TYR A 396 2.96 -8.41 -12.87
C TYR A 396 2.06 -9.63 -13.03
N ARG A 397 2.58 -10.82 -12.73
CA ARG A 397 1.79 -12.06 -12.73
C ARG A 397 0.66 -12.00 -11.71
N SER A 398 0.90 -11.50 -10.51
CA SER A 398 -0.11 -11.38 -9.46
C SER A 398 -1.26 -10.43 -9.84
N ILE A 399 -0.97 -9.37 -10.60
CA ILE A 399 -1.97 -8.44 -11.13
C ILE A 399 -2.52 -8.85 -12.51
N ARG A 400 -2.26 -10.09 -12.95
CA ARG A 400 -2.73 -10.68 -14.22
C ARG A 400 -2.27 -9.95 -15.48
N GLU A 401 -1.19 -9.18 -15.41
CA GLU A 401 -0.53 -8.58 -16.56
C GLU A 401 0.49 -9.60 -17.11
N PHE A 402 -0.03 -10.68 -17.69
CA PHE A 402 0.77 -11.87 -18.00
C PHE A 402 1.81 -11.61 -19.10
N GLY A 403 1.51 -10.77 -20.10
CA GLY A 403 2.49 -10.34 -21.09
C GLY A 403 3.68 -9.59 -20.47
N ALA A 404 3.42 -8.68 -19.53
CA ALA A 404 4.48 -7.97 -18.80
C ALA A 404 5.29 -8.93 -17.92
N ALA A 405 4.62 -9.89 -17.27
CA ALA A 405 5.28 -10.93 -16.49
C ALA A 405 6.18 -11.83 -17.36
N TYR A 406 5.69 -12.25 -18.54
CA TYR A 406 6.42 -13.06 -19.51
C TYR A 406 7.73 -12.38 -19.94
N GLU A 407 7.65 -11.12 -20.36
CA GLU A 407 8.82 -10.35 -20.75
C GLU A 407 9.78 -10.10 -19.57
N GLY A 408 9.24 -9.88 -18.36
CA GLY A 408 10.04 -9.77 -17.14
C GLY A 408 10.82 -11.04 -16.80
N PHE A 409 10.20 -12.23 -16.87
CA PHE A 409 10.88 -13.50 -16.64
C PHE A 409 11.94 -13.80 -17.70
N LYS A 410 11.67 -13.50 -18.97
CA LYS A 410 12.69 -13.61 -20.04
C LYS A 410 13.85 -12.64 -19.83
N ALA A 411 13.56 -11.40 -19.46
CA ALA A 411 14.57 -10.42 -19.13
C ALA A 411 15.47 -10.95 -18.00
N TYR A 412 14.88 -11.49 -16.92
CA TYR A 412 15.61 -12.12 -15.82
C TYR A 412 16.53 -13.26 -16.29
N MET A 413 16.02 -14.17 -17.12
CA MET A 413 16.80 -15.29 -17.68
C MET A 413 17.96 -14.81 -18.55
N SER A 414 17.81 -13.68 -19.26
CA SER A 414 18.87 -13.15 -20.13
C SER A 414 20.01 -12.45 -19.38
N ILE A 415 19.71 -11.84 -18.23
CA ILE A 415 20.68 -11.05 -17.44
C ILE A 415 21.33 -11.86 -16.31
N THR A 416 20.75 -13.00 -15.93
CA THR A 416 21.24 -13.84 -14.84
C THR A 416 22.11 -14.97 -15.40
N LYS A 417 23.27 -15.19 -14.78
CA LYS A 417 24.20 -16.26 -15.14
C LYS A 417 24.40 -17.19 -13.94
N GLY A 418 24.49 -18.49 -14.20
CA GLY A 418 24.68 -19.52 -13.16
C GLY A 418 23.36 -20.03 -12.58
N ASP A 419 23.47 -21.03 -11.71
CA ASP A 419 22.31 -21.67 -11.08
C ASP A 419 21.83 -20.81 -9.91
N THR A 420 20.73 -20.07 -10.12
CA THR A 420 19.99 -19.40 -9.05
C THR A 420 18.67 -20.15 -8.82
N PRO A 421 18.12 -20.15 -7.58
CA PRO A 421 16.83 -20.78 -7.31
C PRO A 421 15.71 -20.30 -8.25
N TYR A 422 15.71 -19.00 -8.58
CA TYR A 422 14.68 -18.40 -9.43
C TYR A 422 14.89 -18.63 -10.93
N LEU A 423 16.09 -18.98 -11.40
CA LEU A 423 16.32 -19.22 -12.83
C LEU A 423 15.51 -20.43 -13.32
N ARG A 424 15.51 -21.51 -12.55
CA ARG A 424 14.73 -22.72 -12.88
C ARG A 424 13.22 -22.45 -12.84
N GLU A 425 12.77 -21.64 -11.87
CA GLU A 425 11.37 -21.25 -11.76
C GLU A 425 10.95 -20.37 -12.94
N ALA A 426 11.74 -19.35 -13.28
CA ALA A 426 11.51 -18.49 -14.43
C ALA A 426 11.45 -19.30 -15.74
N GLU A 427 12.36 -20.24 -15.95
CA GLU A 427 12.33 -21.14 -17.12
C GLU A 427 11.05 -21.97 -17.20
N GLN A 428 10.57 -22.49 -16.07
CA GLN A 428 9.31 -23.25 -16.03
C GLN A 428 8.11 -22.36 -16.36
N ILE A 429 8.06 -21.15 -15.78
CA ILE A 429 6.99 -20.19 -16.04
C ILE A 429 6.98 -19.76 -17.51
N VAL A 430 8.14 -19.43 -18.08
CA VAL A 430 8.25 -19.04 -19.50
C VAL A 430 7.82 -20.18 -20.41
N ARG A 431 8.26 -21.41 -20.15
CA ARG A 431 7.79 -22.58 -20.91
C ARG A 431 6.29 -22.78 -20.81
N GLN A 432 5.69 -22.59 -19.62
CA GLN A 432 4.25 -22.68 -19.43
C GLN A 432 3.51 -21.60 -20.21
N TYR A 433 4.01 -20.36 -20.18
CA TYR A 433 3.41 -19.24 -20.89
C TYR A 433 3.45 -19.42 -22.41
N GLU A 434 4.45 -20.10 -22.94
CA GLU A 434 4.60 -20.38 -24.38
C GLU A 434 3.83 -21.60 -24.89
N LEU A 435 3.11 -22.32 -24.01
CA LEU A 435 2.23 -23.39 -24.45
C LEU A 435 1.08 -22.82 -25.28
N ASP A 436 0.66 -23.59 -26.28
CA ASP A 436 -0.53 -23.38 -27.11
C ASP A 436 -1.11 -24.80 -27.25
N GLN A 437 -2.09 -25.12 -26.42
CA GLN A 437 -2.57 -26.50 -26.21
C GLN A 437 -3.62 -26.90 -27.23
N ASP A 438 -4.43 -25.96 -27.71
CA ASP A 438 -5.45 -26.19 -28.72
C ASP A 438 -5.00 -25.80 -30.14
N GLU A 439 -3.76 -25.34 -30.29
CA GLU A 439 -3.07 -25.02 -31.54
C GLU A 439 -3.80 -23.92 -32.34
N ASP A 440 -4.46 -23.00 -31.64
CA ASP A 440 -5.22 -21.91 -32.23
C ASP A 440 -4.34 -20.68 -32.58
N GLY A 441 -3.07 -20.72 -32.17
CA GLY A 441 -2.05 -19.71 -32.46
C GLY A 441 -1.91 -18.66 -31.36
N TYR A 442 -2.65 -18.76 -30.26
CA TYR A 442 -2.51 -17.92 -29.07
C TYR A 442 -1.77 -18.67 -27.97
N LYS A 443 -0.81 -17.99 -27.36
CA LYS A 443 -0.05 -18.59 -26.26
C LYS A 443 -0.87 -18.54 -24.97
N PHE A 444 -0.61 -19.47 -24.06
CA PHE A 444 -1.28 -19.59 -22.77
C PHE A 444 -1.36 -18.27 -22.01
N TYR A 445 -0.29 -17.46 -22.00
CA TYR A 445 -0.35 -16.16 -21.31
C TYR A 445 -1.32 -15.16 -21.98
N GLU A 446 -1.46 -15.20 -23.31
CA GLU A 446 -2.36 -14.34 -24.09
C GLU A 446 -3.82 -14.74 -23.82
N GLU A 447 -4.08 -16.06 -23.78
CA GLU A 447 -5.35 -16.65 -23.36
C GLU A 447 -5.73 -16.24 -21.94
N GLN A 448 -4.82 -16.41 -20.98
CA GLN A 448 -5.06 -16.06 -19.57
C GLN A 448 -5.32 -14.57 -19.34
N GLU A 449 -4.68 -13.71 -20.13
CA GLU A 449 -4.84 -12.25 -20.10
C GLU A 449 -6.17 -11.83 -20.72
N ALA A 450 -6.58 -12.48 -21.83
CA ALA A 450 -7.89 -12.30 -22.45
C ALA A 450 -9.04 -12.94 -21.66
N GLY A 451 -8.74 -13.84 -20.72
CA GLY A 451 -9.74 -14.57 -19.94
C GLY A 451 -10.40 -15.71 -20.73
N THR A 452 -9.70 -16.21 -21.75
CA THR A 452 -10.12 -17.30 -22.63
C THR A 452 -9.39 -18.61 -22.26
N SER A 453 -9.64 -19.69 -22.99
CA SER A 453 -9.29 -21.05 -22.58
C SER A 453 -8.34 -21.66 -23.60
N ASP A 454 -7.09 -21.87 -23.19
CA ASP A 454 -6.05 -22.66 -23.89
C ASP A 454 -6.36 -24.17 -23.90
N GLN A 455 -7.63 -24.55 -24.02
CA GLN A 455 -8.09 -25.94 -24.12
C GLN A 455 -9.31 -26.06 -25.05
N ASP A 456 -9.74 -24.94 -25.63
CA ASP A 456 -10.93 -24.82 -26.45
C ASP A 456 -10.63 -23.79 -27.54
N ALA A 457 -10.24 -24.27 -28.73
CA ALA A 457 -9.93 -23.43 -29.88
C ALA A 457 -11.09 -22.52 -30.35
N SER A 458 -12.30 -22.68 -29.80
CA SER A 458 -13.43 -21.77 -30.02
C SER A 458 -13.51 -20.63 -29.02
N SER A 459 -12.61 -20.59 -28.04
CA SER A 459 -12.49 -19.58 -26.99
C SER A 459 -11.10 -18.94 -27.09
N HIS A 460 -10.95 -17.95 -27.97
CA HIS A 460 -9.67 -17.31 -28.25
C HIS A 460 -9.74 -15.76 -28.13
N PRO A 461 -8.61 -15.06 -27.91
CA PRO A 461 -8.51 -13.62 -27.90
C PRO A 461 -9.10 -12.99 -29.17
N GLY A 462 -9.87 -11.92 -29.01
CA GLY A 462 -10.45 -11.19 -30.14
C GLY A 462 -11.82 -11.69 -30.61
N MET A 463 -12.36 -12.79 -30.06
CA MET A 463 -13.81 -13.00 -30.07
C MET A 463 -14.43 -11.94 -29.15
N GLY A 464 -15.08 -10.91 -29.72
CA GLY A 464 -15.65 -9.81 -28.96
C GLY A 464 -16.58 -10.27 -27.83
N SER A 465 -16.54 -9.55 -26.71
CA SER A 465 -17.41 -9.75 -25.54
C SER A 465 -18.89 -9.43 -25.79
#